data_AF-A0A2G6FYR3-F1
#
_entry.id   AF-A0A2G6FYR3-F1
#
_cell.length_a   1.000
_cell.length_b   1.000
_cell.length_c   1.000
_cell.angle_alpha   90.00
_cell.angle_beta   90.00
_cell.angle_gamma   90.00
#
_symmetry.space_group_name_H-M   'P 1'
#
loop_
_entity.id
_entity.type
_entity.pdbx_description
1 polymer ?
#
loop_
_entity_poly.entity_id
_entity_poly.type
_entity_poly.pdbx_seq_one_letter_code
_entity_poly.pdbx_strand_id
1 'polypeptide(L)' 'MARNHFSFEKRRKEVEKKKKKAAKREARAERKAAGNDEGGAPIAALDEWGNVIPQDPEDEAPEGDTDEGPRDRNETD' A
#
# COMPACT_ATOMS: atom_id res chain seq x y z
N MET A 1 -41.00 31.25 23.10
CA MET A 1 -40.42 29.96 23.53
C MET A 1 -39.16 29.69 22.72
N ALA A 2 -37.97 29.99 23.24
CA ALA A 2 -36.69 29.69 22.59
C ALA A 2 -36.16 28.35 23.13
N ARG A 3 -36.72 27.24 22.63
CA ARG A 3 -36.34 25.90 23.08
C ARG A 3 -35.82 25.14 21.85
N ASN A 4 -34.51 24.88 21.82
CA ASN A 4 -33.78 23.97 20.92
C ASN A 4 -32.89 24.54 19.80
N HIS A 5 -32.71 25.86 19.62
CA HIS A 5 -31.84 26.34 18.53
C HIS A 5 -30.36 25.90 18.67
N PHE A 6 -29.84 25.82 19.91
CA PHE A 6 -28.44 25.48 20.19
C PHE A 6 -28.12 23.99 19.98
N SER A 7 -29.10 23.10 20.15
CA SER A 7 -28.91 21.65 19.98
C SER A 7 -28.90 21.26 18.50
N PHE A 8 -29.66 21.95 17.66
CA PHE A 8 -29.65 21.74 16.20
C PHE A 8 -28.33 22.15 15.56
N GLU A 9 -27.77 23.30 15.92
CA GLU A 9 -26.47 23.74 15.40
C GLU A 9 -25.32 22.81 15.82
N LYS A 10 -25.30 22.37 17.08
CA LYS A 10 -24.31 21.38 17.53
C LYS A 10 -24.41 20.07 16.75
N ARG A 11 -25.62 19.52 16.60
CA ARG A 11 -25.86 18.29 15.85
C ARG A 11 -25.47 18.44 14.38
N ARG A 12 -25.72 19.60 13.76
CA ARG A 12 -25.29 19.89 12.38
C ARG A 12 -23.77 19.88 12.24
N LYS A 13 -23.06 20.58 13.14
CA LYS A 13 -21.58 20.62 13.15
C LYS A 13 -20.95 19.24 13.38
N GLU A 14 -21.54 18.42 14.23
CA GLU A 14 -21.07 17.04 14.47
C GLU A 14 -21.26 16.15 13.23
N VAL A 15 -22.41 16.26 12.55
CA VAL A 15 -22.68 15.53 11.30
C VAL A 15 -21.72 15.96 10.19
N GLU A 16 -21.48 17.26 10.02
CA GLU A 16 -20.52 17.77 9.04
C GLU A 16 -19.09 17.27 9.33
N LYS A 17 -18.66 17.28 10.60
CA LYS A 17 -17.37 16.72 11.01
C LYS A 17 -17.26 15.23 10.75
N LYS A 18 -18.33 14.46 10.99
CA LYS A 18 -18.39 13.02 10.73
C LYS A 18 -18.34 12.73 9.23
N LYS A 19 -19.08 13.47 8.41
CA LYS A 19 -19.05 13.37 6.94
C LYS A 19 -17.66 13.66 6.39
N LYS A 20 -17.01 14.74 6.83
CA LYS A 20 -15.64 15.08 6.41
C LYS A 20 -14.62 14.00 6.78
N LYS A 21 -14.74 13.41 7.98
CA LYS A 21 -13.88 12.29 8.40
C LYS A 21 -14.15 11.01 7.60
N ALA A 22 -15.41 10.72 7.29
CA ALA A 22 -15.79 9.57 6.47
C ALA A 22 -15.25 9.71 5.05
N ALA A 23 -15.47 10.86 4.39
CA ALA A 23 -14.95 11.13 3.06
C ALA A 23 -13.41 11.05 2.99
N LYS A 24 -12.69 11.56 4.00
CA LYS A 24 -11.22 11.43 4.05
C LYS A 24 -10.76 9.97 4.22
N ARG A 25 -11.53 9.16 4.94
CA ARG A 25 -11.23 7.72 5.13
C ARG A 25 -11.51 6.94 3.84
N GLU A 26 -12.63 7.21 3.20
CA GLU A 26 -13.02 6.62 1.91
C GLU A 26 -12.01 6.97 0.82
N ALA A 27 -11.65 8.25 0.66
CA ALA A 27 -10.61 8.68 -0.29
C ALA A 27 -9.21 8.11 0.00
N ARG A 28 -8.93 7.67 1.24
CA ARG A 28 -7.68 6.96 1.58
C ARG A 28 -7.81 5.47 1.31
N ALA A 29 -8.99 4.89 1.51
CA ALA A 29 -9.27 3.49 1.22
C ALA A 29 -9.26 3.24 -0.30
N GLU A 30 -9.88 4.12 -1.09
CA GLU A 30 -9.84 4.08 -2.57
C GLU A 30 -8.41 4.18 -3.09
N ARG A 31 -7.61 5.12 -2.58
CA ARG A 31 -6.19 5.23 -2.94
C ARG A 31 -5.38 3.99 -2.57
N LYS A 32 -5.70 3.34 -1.44
CA LYS A 32 -5.04 2.10 -1.03
C LYS A 32 -5.49 0.90 -1.88
N ALA A 33 -6.77 0.83 -2.22
CA ALA A 33 -7.33 -0.22 -3.05
C ALA A 33 -6.79 -0.15 -4.49
N ALA A 34 -6.80 1.04 -5.09
CA ALA A 34 -6.26 1.27 -6.43
C ALA A 34 -4.76 0.90 -6.54
N GLY A 35 -3.96 1.12 -5.50
CA GLY A 35 -2.55 0.71 -5.49
C GLY A 35 -2.30 -0.79 -5.28
N ASN A 36 -3.31 -1.58 -4.91
CA ASN A 36 -3.15 -2.98 -4.53
C ASN A 36 -3.68 -3.98 -5.58
N ASP A 37 -4.57 -3.55 -6.49
CA ASP A 37 -5.15 -4.43 -7.52
C ASP A 37 -4.30 -4.53 -8.81
N GLU A 38 -3.36 -3.60 -9.06
CA GLU A 38 -2.56 -3.54 -10.30
C GLU A 38 -1.13 -4.09 -10.17
N GLY A 39 -0.84 -4.95 -9.18
CA GLY A 39 0.54 -5.40 -8.96
C GLY A 39 1.44 -4.21 -8.62
N GLY A 40 1.03 -3.47 -7.58
CA GLY A 40 1.57 -2.16 -7.23
C GLY A 40 3.10 -2.05 -7.33
N ALA A 41 3.56 -0.91 -7.84
CA ALA A 41 4.97 -0.60 -8.04
C ALA A 41 5.82 -1.06 -6.84
N PRO A 42 7.02 -1.62 -7.09
CA PRO A 42 7.90 -2.09 -6.03
C PRO A 42 8.07 -1.01 -4.96
N ILE A 43 8.03 -1.42 -3.69
CA ILE A 43 8.19 -0.50 -2.56
C ILE A 43 9.55 0.18 -2.73
N ALA A 44 9.53 1.50 -2.93
CA ALA A 44 10.76 2.27 -3.05
C ALA A 44 11.63 2.06 -1.81
N ALA A 45 12.90 1.73 -2.02
CA ALA A 45 13.86 1.62 -0.93
C ALA A 45 14.06 3.00 -0.29
N LEU A 46 14.04 3.03 1.05
CA LEU A 46 14.28 4.23 1.85
C LEU A 46 15.66 4.10 2.52
N ASP A 47 16.42 5.19 2.56
CA ASP A 47 17.67 5.26 3.32
C ASP A 47 17.41 5.33 4.84
N GLU A 48 18.48 5.29 5.64
CA GLU A 48 18.42 5.39 7.10
C GLU A 48 17.81 6.70 7.62
N TRP A 49 17.72 7.72 6.75
CA TRP A 49 17.14 9.03 7.02
C TRP A 49 15.71 9.18 6.43
N GLY A 50 15.17 8.13 5.79
CA GLY A 50 13.83 8.11 5.21
C GLY A 50 13.71 8.78 3.84
N ASN A 51 14.81 9.03 3.14
CA ASN A 51 14.80 9.52 1.76
C ASN A 51 14.69 8.36 0.76
N VAL A 52 14.01 8.60 -0.35
CA VAL A 52 13.88 7.62 -1.45
C VAL A 52 15.25 7.42 -2.10
N ILE A 53 15.75 6.18 -2.09
CA ILE A 53 16.97 5.80 -2.80
C ILE A 53 16.61 5.70 -4.29
N PRO A 54 17.28 6.46 -5.18
CA PRO A 54 17.11 6.29 -6.62
C PRO A 54 17.42 4.84 -7.00
N GLN A 55 16.46 4.17 -7.63
CA GLN A 55 16.71 2.86 -8.23
C GLN A 55 17.25 3.12 -9.63
N ASP A 56 18.54 2.86 -9.82
CA ASP A 56 19.12 2.84 -11.16
C ASP A 56 18.49 1.68 -11.94
N PRO A 57 18.09 1.86 -13.21
CA PRO A 57 17.41 0.83 -14.00
C PRO A 57 18.31 -0.36 -14.38
N GLU A 58 19.51 -0.47 -13.82
CA GLU A 58 20.53 -1.48 -14.19
C GLU A 58 20.67 -2.64 -13.20
N ASP A 59 19.98 -2.63 -12.04
CA ASP A 59 19.99 -3.74 -11.08
C ASP A 59 18.93 -4.83 -11.39
N GLU A 60 18.75 -5.16 -12.67
CA GLU A 60 18.39 -6.52 -13.06
C GLU A 60 19.71 -7.31 -13.23
N ALA A 61 20.22 -7.84 -12.14
CA ALA A 61 21.35 -8.77 -12.17
C ALA A 61 21.02 -10.03 -11.35
N PRO A 62 21.52 -11.20 -11.75
CA PRO A 62 21.19 -11.93 -12.98
C PRO A 62 20.47 -13.25 -12.62
N GLU A 63 19.69 -13.82 -13.54
CA GLU A 63 19.35 -15.25 -13.45
C GLU A 63 20.65 -16.07 -13.52
N GLY A 64 21.12 -16.51 -12.35
CA GLY A 64 22.13 -17.54 -12.17
C GLY A 64 21.82 -18.23 -10.83
N ASP A 65 21.77 -19.54 -10.72
CA ASP A 65 22.80 -20.43 -11.24
C ASP A 65 22.29 -21.90 -11.29
N THR A 66 22.63 -22.57 -12.39
CA THR A 66 22.78 -24.03 -12.57
C THR A 66 21.57 -24.98 -12.48
N ASP A 67 21.12 -25.35 -13.68
CA ASP A 67 20.87 -26.74 -14.10
C ASP A 67 22.00 -27.69 -13.65
N GLU A 68 21.75 -28.50 -12.63
CA GLU A 68 22.31 -29.86 -12.51
C GLU A 68 21.15 -30.74 -12.02
N GLY A 69 20.32 -31.21 -12.95
CA GLY A 69 19.39 -32.30 -12.67
C GLY A 69 20.11 -33.50 -12.04
N PRO A 70 19.48 -34.29 -11.15
CA PRO A 70 20.11 -35.48 -10.61
C PRO A 70 20.42 -36.43 -11.77
N ARG A 71 21.69 -36.48 -12.17
CA ARG A 71 22.21 -37.48 -13.10
C ARG A 71 22.05 -38.84 -12.42
N ASP A 72 21.06 -39.58 -12.92
CA ASP A 72 20.85 -40.98 -12.64
C ASP A 72 22.15 -41.76 -12.90
N ARG A 73 22.75 -42.29 -11.83
CA ARG A 73 23.80 -43.31 -11.86
C ARG A 73 23.76 -44.10 -10.56
N ASN A 74 22.84 -45.05 -10.50
CA ASN A 74 23.08 -46.32 -9.81
C ASN A 74 22.79 -47.45 -10.81
N GLU A 75 23.77 -47.64 -11.69
CA GLU A 75 24.02 -48.91 -12.35
C GLU A 75 24.46 -49.94 -11.28
N THR A 76 23.76 -51.08 -11.27
CA THR A 76 24.27 -52.45 -11.01
C THR A 76 25.37 -52.67 -9.96
N ASP A 77 25.01 -53.36 -8.86
CA ASP A 77 25.48 -54.72 -8.54
C ASP A 77 24.53 -55.40 -7.53
#